data_AF-A0A078KI23-F1
#
_entry.id   AF-A0A078KI23-F1
#
_cell.length_a   1.000
_cell.length_b   1.000
_cell.length_c   1.000
_cell.angle_alpha   90.00
_cell.angle_beta   90.00
_cell.angle_gamma   90.00
#
_symmetry.space_group_name_H-M   'P 1'
#
loop_
_entity.id
_entity.type
_entity.pdbx_description
1 polymer ?
#
loop_
_entity_poly.entity_id
_entity_poly.type
_entity_poly.pdbx_seq_one_letter_code
_entity_poly.pdbx_strand_id
1 'polypeptide(L)'
;MKILNAVKNTFENAEELAIMFIYIGLEFTLGLIIVAIILTLLQGRYGDYIYMLCCAKAAKEAAFSCGALSLVAAVICDVGIKEKKQKS
;
A
#
# COMPACT_ATOMS: atom_id res chain seq x y z
N MET A 1 -6.56 22.67 1.58
CA MET A 1 -5.37 22.93 0.75
C MET A 1 -4.03 22.89 1.52
N LYS A 2 -3.96 23.30 2.80
CA LYS A 2 -2.70 23.26 3.59
C LYS A 2 -2.17 21.84 3.87
N ILE A 3 -3.04 20.87 4.10
CA ILE A 3 -2.65 19.47 4.43
C ILE A 3 -2.01 18.78 3.22
N LEU A 4 -2.58 18.94 2.02
CA LEU A 4 -2.02 18.34 0.81
C LEU A 4 -0.59 18.83 0.51
N ASN A 5 -0.33 20.13 0.70
CA ASN A 5 1.00 20.69 0.51
C ASN A 5 1.98 20.22 1.58
N ALA A 6 1.54 20.08 2.84
CA ALA A 6 2.38 19.54 3.90
C ALA A 6 2.78 18.09 3.63
N VAL A 7 1.81 17.26 3.24
CA VAL A 7 2.04 15.86 2.86
C VAL A 7 3.00 15.77 1.66
N LYS A 8 2.79 16.62 0.64
CA LYS A 8 3.67 16.67 -0.53
C LYS A 8 5.12 17.04 -0.14
N ASN A 9 5.31 18.04 0.70
CA ASN A 9 6.64 18.42 1.20
C ASN A 9 7.30 17.31 2.03
N THR A 10 6.52 16.53 2.79
CA THR A 10 7.02 15.37 3.53
C THR A 10 7.53 14.29 2.58
N PHE A 11 6.82 14.01 1.48
CA PHE A 11 7.25 13.05 0.47
C PHE A 11 8.45 13.54 -0.36
N GLU A 12 8.52 14.84 -0.70
CA GLU A 12 9.65 15.41 -1.44
C GLU A 12 10.97 15.39 -0.64
N ASN A 13 10.88 15.43 0.69
CA ASN A 13 12.03 15.35 1.60
C ASN A 13 12.00 14.07 2.42
N ALA A 14 11.42 13.00 1.89
CA ALA A 14 11.34 11.72 2.59
C ALA A 14 12.72 11.06 2.65
N GLU A 15 13.05 10.50 3.81
CA GLU A 15 14.26 9.70 3.97
C GLU A 15 14.16 8.43 3.11
N GLU A 16 15.31 7.92 2.65
CA GLU A 16 15.41 6.79 1.72
C GLU A 16 14.69 5.53 2.23
N LEU A 17 14.71 5.32 3.56
CA LEU A 17 14.00 4.23 4.22
C LEU A 17 12.48 4.34 4.06
N ALA A 18 11.92 5.55 4.15
CA ALA A 18 10.49 5.78 3.97
C ALA A 18 10.06 5.57 2.51
N ILE A 19 10.90 5.96 1.56
CA ILE A 19 10.69 5.70 0.12
C ILE A 19 10.65 4.20 -0.17
N MET A 20 11.56 3.43 0.44
CA MET A 20 11.58 1.97 0.31
C MET A 20 10.30 1.31 0.83
N PHE A 21 9.75 1.76 1.97
CA PHE A 21 8.47 1.24 2.48
C PHE A 21 7.31 1.52 1.53
N ILE A 22 7.29 2.68 0.88
CA ILE A 22 6.28 3.03 -0.12
C ILE A 22 6.41 2.11 -1.34
N TYR A 23 7.63 1.88 -1.82
CA TYR A 23 7.89 1.02 -2.97
C TYR A 23 7.45 -0.42 -2.73
N ILE A 24 7.90 -1.03 -1.62
CA ILE A 24 7.52 -2.40 -1.25
C ILE A 24 5.99 -2.49 -1.08
N GLY A 25 5.40 -1.50 -0.42
CA GLY A 25 3.95 -1.42 -0.25
C GLY A 25 3.20 -1.36 -1.58
N LEU A 26 3.71 -0.57 -2.53
CA LEU A 26 3.13 -0.42 -3.86
C LEU A 26 3.21 -1.73 -4.65
N GLU A 27 4.35 -2.41 -4.64
CA GLU A 27 4.54 -3.71 -5.30
C GLU A 27 3.56 -4.76 -4.77
N PHE A 28 3.43 -4.88 -3.45
CA PHE A 28 2.48 -5.80 -2.82
C PHE A 28 1.02 -5.45 -3.17
N THR A 29 0.67 -4.16 -3.14
CA THR A 29 -0.66 -3.66 -3.48
C THR A 29 -1.01 -4.01 -4.93
N LEU A 30 -0.09 -3.75 -5.87
CA LEU A 30 -0.26 -4.08 -7.29
C LEU A 30 -0.39 -5.59 -7.50
N GLY A 31 0.45 -6.40 -6.83
CA GLY A 31 0.37 -7.85 -6.89
C GLY A 31 -1.01 -8.38 -6.46
N LEU A 32 -1.54 -7.88 -5.34
CA LEU A 32 -2.86 -8.28 -4.84
C LEU A 32 -4.01 -7.83 -5.75
N ILE A 33 -3.89 -6.65 -6.39
CA ILE A 33 -4.84 -6.19 -7.40
C ILE A 33 -4.84 -7.13 -8.61
N ILE A 34 -3.67 -7.54 -9.10
CA ILE A 34 -3.55 -8.48 -10.22
C ILE A 34 -4.21 -9.82 -9.85
N VAL A 35 -3.97 -10.34 -8.65
CA VAL A 35 -4.63 -11.56 -8.16
C VAL A 35 -6.15 -11.40 -8.14
N ALA A 36 -6.67 -10.28 -7.66
CA ALA A 36 -8.10 -10.01 -7.66
C ALA A 36 -8.70 -10.02 -9.08
N ILE A 37 -7.99 -9.43 -10.05
CA ILE A 37 -8.40 -9.44 -11.47
C ILE A 37 -8.40 -10.86 -12.01
N ILE A 38 -7.34 -11.64 -11.79
CA ILE A 38 -7.24 -13.02 -12.28
C ILE A 38 -8.38 -13.87 -11.70
N LEU A 39 -8.65 -13.79 -10.40
CA LEU A 39 -9.75 -14.52 -9.76
C LEU A 39 -11.11 -14.11 -10.34
N THR A 40 -11.29 -12.83 -10.64
CA THR A 40 -12.49 -12.33 -11.33
C THR A 40 -12.57 -12.83 -12.77
N LEU A 41 -11.47 -13.05 -13.48
CA LEU A 41 -11.49 -13.61 -14.84
C LEU A 41 -11.72 -15.13 -14.85
N LEU A 42 -11.32 -15.82 -13.78
CA LEU A 42 -11.52 -17.26 -13.60
C LEU A 42 -12.93 -17.62 -13.11
N GLN A 43 -13.72 -16.63 -12.69
CA GLN A 43 -15.11 -16.82 -12.32
C GLN A 43 -15.90 -17.40 -13.52
N GLY A 44 -16.39 -18.63 -13.39
CA GLY A 44 -17.08 -19.36 -14.46
C GLY A 44 -16.23 -20.41 -15.21
N ARG A 45 -14.92 -20.49 -14.97
CA ARG A 45 -14.10 -21.64 -15.39
C ARG A 45 -13.97 -22.73 -14.33
N TYR A 46 -13.99 -22.32 -13.07
CA TYR A 46 -13.98 -23.23 -11.93
C TYR A 46 -15.36 -23.22 -11.28
N GLY A 47 -15.87 -24.41 -10.96
CA GLY A 47 -17.28 -24.67 -10.64
C GLY A 47 -17.85 -23.95 -9.41
N ASP A 48 -17.03 -23.20 -8.67
CA ASP A 48 -17.46 -22.47 -7.49
C ASP A 48 -17.30 -20.95 -7.66
N TYR A 49 -18.24 -20.38 -8.43
CA TYR A 49 -18.29 -18.96 -8.79
C TYR A 49 -18.29 -18.03 -7.56
N ILE A 50 -19.06 -18.39 -6.54
CA ILE A 50 -19.20 -17.59 -5.31
C ILE A 50 -17.85 -17.54 -4.56
N TYR A 51 -17.17 -18.67 -4.47
CA TYR A 51 -15.86 -18.74 -3.81
C TYR A 51 -14.82 -17.86 -4.51
N MET A 52 -14.75 -17.92 -5.85
CA MET A 52 -13.82 -17.08 -6.62
C MET A 52 -14.07 -15.58 -6.44
N LEU A 53 -15.33 -15.16 -6.42
CA LEU A 53 -15.71 -13.78 -6.12
C LEU A 53 -15.34 -13.35 -4.70
N CYS A 54 -15.55 -14.22 -3.71
CA CYS A 54 -15.13 -13.97 -2.33
C CYS A 54 -13.62 -13.78 -2.23
N CYS A 55 -12.82 -14.62 -2.88
CA CYS A 55 -11.36 -14.49 -2.91
C CYS A 55 -10.92 -13.21 -3.64
N ALA A 56 -11.55 -12.85 -4.76
CA ALA A 56 -11.25 -11.61 -5.47
C ALA A 56 -11.54 -10.37 -4.61
N LYS A 57 -12.66 -10.38 -3.88
CA LYS A 57 -13.01 -9.32 -2.92
C LYS A 57 -11.98 -9.22 -1.80
N ALA A 58 -11.61 -10.35 -1.18
CA ALA A 58 -10.61 -10.38 -0.11
C ALA A 58 -9.24 -9.89 -0.60
N ALA A 59 -8.80 -10.28 -1.80
CA ALA A 59 -7.55 -9.82 -2.40
C ALA A 59 -7.55 -8.28 -2.60
N LYS A 60 -8.67 -7.71 -3.04
CA LYS A 60 -8.84 -6.26 -3.16
C LYS A 60 -8.76 -5.55 -1.80
N GLU A 61 -9.45 -6.06 -0.78
CA GLU A 61 -9.43 -5.49 0.57
C GLU A 61 -8.03 -5.56 1.20
N ALA A 62 -7.32 -6.67 0.98
CA ALA A 62 -5.93 -6.82 1.40
C ALA A 62 -5.02 -5.80 0.70
N ALA A 63 -5.20 -5.59 -0.61
CA ALA A 63 -4.42 -4.62 -1.37
C ALA A 63 -4.56 -3.19 -0.80
N PHE A 64 -5.79 -2.75 -0.54
CA PHE A 64 -6.03 -1.43 0.06
C PHE A 64 -5.40 -1.30 1.45
N SER A 65 -5.50 -2.35 2.27
CA SER A 65 -4.95 -2.36 3.63
C SER A 65 -3.42 -2.29 3.59
N CYS A 66 -2.77 -3.07 2.73
CA CYS A 66 -1.32 -3.03 2.52
C CYS A 66 -0.84 -1.65 2.09
N GLY A 67 -1.50 -1.05 1.07
CA GLY A 67 -1.14 0.29 0.60
C GLY A 67 -1.26 1.35 1.70
N ALA A 68 -2.36 1.33 2.48
CA ALA A 68 -2.56 2.27 3.58
C ALA A 68 -1.51 2.09 4.70
N LEU A 69 -1.24 0.85 5.11
CA LEU A 69 -0.25 0.52 6.14
C LEU A 69 1.16 0.93 5.72
N SER A 70 1.55 0.68 4.48
CA SER A 70 2.86 1.07 3.95
C SER A 70 3.05 2.59 3.92
N LEU A 71 2.01 3.36 3.58
CA LEU A 71 2.06 4.82 3.67
C LEU A 71 2.20 5.30 5.12
N VAL A 72 1.44 4.73 6.06
CA VAL A 72 1.53 5.07 7.48
C VAL A 72 2.92 4.73 8.03
N ALA A 73 3.44 3.54 7.72
CA ALA A 73 4.77 3.10 8.13
C ALA A 73 5.86 4.04 7.58
N ALA A 74 5.77 4.42 6.30
CA ALA A 74 6.70 5.36 5.69
C ALA A 74 6.71 6.72 6.41
N VAL A 75 5.53 7.27 6.73
CA VAL A 75 5.41 8.54 7.47
C VAL A 75 6.00 8.44 8.87
N ILE A 76 5.70 7.36 9.61
CA ILE A 76 6.24 7.15 10.97
C ILE A 76 7.76 7.01 10.93
N CYS A 77 8.29 6.23 9.97
CA CYS A 77 9.74 6.08 9.79
C CYS A 77 10.42 7.41 9.46
N ASP A 78 9.84 8.20 8.55
CA ASP A 78 10.38 9.50 8.16
C ASP A 78 10.43 10.48 9.35
N VAL A 79 9.34 10.57 10.12
CA VAL A 79 9.27 11.41 11.33
C VAL A 79 10.29 10.94 12.38
N GLY A 80 10.37 9.63 12.65
CA GLY A 80 11.31 9.08 13.63
C GLY A 80 12.78 9.32 13.28
N ILE A 81 13.14 9.23 11.99
CA ILE A 81 14.50 9.54 11.53
C ILE A 81 14.81 11.04 11.69
N LYS A 82 13.87 11.92 11.33
CA LYS A 82 14.04 13.37 11.44
C LYS A 82 14.18 13.82 12.89
N GLU A 83 13.38 13.29 13.80
CA GLU A 83 13.53 13.57 15.23
C GLU A 83 14.87 13.09 15.78
N LYS A 84 15.37 11.93 15.34
CA LYS A 84 16.68 11.42 15.75
C LYS A 84 17.82 12.31 15.26
N LYS A 85 17.73 12.84 14.03
CA LYS A 85 18.73 13.79 13.49
C LYS A 85 18.75 15.13 14.23
N GLN A 86 17.61 15.61 14.73
CA GLN A 86 17.56 16.86 15.52
C GLN A 86 18.12 16.73 16.94
N LYS A 87 18.13 15.52 17.51
CA LYS A 87 18.63 15.26 18.88
C LYS A 87 20.11 14.87 18.93
N SER A 88 20.77 14.69 17.79
CA SER A 88 22.19 14.37 17.66
C SER A 88 23.01 15.59 17.28
#